data_AF-W7DTA5-F1
#
_entry.id   AF-W7DTA5-F1
#
_cell.length_a   1.000
_cell.length_b   1.000
_cell.length_c   1.000
_cell.angle_alpha   90.00
_cell.angle_beta   90.00
_cell.angle_gamma   90.00
#
_symmetry.space_group_name_H-M   'P 1'
#
loop_
_entity.id
_entity.type
_entity.pdbx_description
1 polymer ?
#
loop_
_entity_poly.entity_id
_entity_poly.type
_entity_poly.pdbx_seq_one_letter_code
_entity_poly.pdbx_strand_id
1 'polypeptide(L)'
;MIKRPPISQNIQRQLWAESFGFCMNPECNTLLITDTASVADIAHIQEHAKGGSIEFENLILLCKNCHKIIDSSRQNDTQIENKLLQWKEDRQKKLKEIFCKKYDSFALLKENIIPYLKENKNIFDLYGPESLKASLETHKSWVQFEPKIISNNEIILTILKANINLINNKLRDIIDLYERHQQDFINTREPEIFTRQALFPKEILTIFGLEIITEESNTNNLTYLQNLLKKLDKEQRLIDFSLFSPQHLIYTDESNKEEKVTLDNVIRFQQILYTEKIYYQKNIETQLRISDVVFILKILFQNKYYNWAFPEQYNFTKILVNDSIELLLMYEYEITVNDVMTLQAEENLIIINTHNWNGGPFSSEALEYLNGLNLNIRALNTNQFAKLCARKTLSN
;
A
#
# COMPACT_ATOMS: atom_id res chain seq x y z
N MET A 1 -55.64 6.12 6.43
CA MET A 1 -54.44 5.60 5.74
C MET A 1 -53.24 5.86 6.65
N ILE A 2 -52.56 4.81 7.10
CA ILE A 2 -51.30 4.96 7.83
C ILE A 2 -50.28 5.52 6.84
N LYS A 3 -49.74 6.71 7.13
CA LYS A 3 -48.73 7.36 6.29
C LYS A 3 -47.46 6.51 6.36
N ARG A 4 -46.99 5.99 5.22
CA ARG A 4 -45.77 5.16 5.19
C ARG A 4 -44.59 6.00 5.70
N PRO A 5 -43.85 5.55 6.73
CA PRO A 5 -42.62 6.20 7.12
C PRO A 5 -41.61 6.13 5.96
N PRO A 6 -40.84 7.20 5.71
CA PRO A 6 -39.81 7.16 4.68
C PRO A 6 -38.74 6.13 5.06
N ILE A 7 -38.28 5.33 4.09
CA ILE A 7 -37.16 4.41 4.29
C ILE A 7 -35.91 5.27 4.53
N SER A 8 -35.21 5.00 5.63
CA SER A 8 -34.02 5.76 5.99
C SER A 8 -32.96 5.66 4.89
N GLN A 9 -32.19 6.72 4.70
CA GLN A 9 -31.16 6.75 3.67
C GLN A 9 -30.08 5.68 3.90
N ASN A 10 -29.84 5.29 5.15
CA ASN A 10 -28.88 4.23 5.48
C ASN A 10 -29.35 2.86 4.96
N ILE A 11 -30.63 2.55 5.12
CA ILE A 11 -31.23 1.31 4.60
C ILE A 11 -31.24 1.31 3.07
N GLN A 12 -31.54 2.45 2.43
CA GLN A 12 -31.44 2.58 0.97
C GLN A 12 -30.00 2.29 0.50
N ARG A 13 -28.98 2.82 1.18
CA ARG A 13 -27.56 2.56 0.87
C ARG A 13 -27.20 1.09 1.01
N GLN A 14 -27.64 0.43 2.08
CA GLN A 14 -27.42 -1.01 2.29
C GLN A 14 -28.03 -1.84 1.15
N LEU A 15 -29.24 -1.52 0.71
CA LEU A 15 -29.89 -2.20 -0.43
C LEU A 15 -29.13 -1.99 -1.74
N TRP A 16 -28.64 -0.78 -1.99
CA TRP A 16 -27.81 -0.51 -3.15
C TRP A 16 -26.50 -1.29 -3.11
N ALA A 17 -25.85 -1.38 -1.95
CA ALA A 17 -24.63 -2.18 -1.77
C ALA A 17 -24.90 -3.68 -2.03
N GLU A 18 -25.96 -4.25 -1.43
CA GLU A 18 -26.34 -5.65 -1.61
C GLU A 18 -26.75 -5.97 -3.07
N SER A 19 -27.33 -5.00 -3.76
CA SER A 19 -27.70 -5.17 -5.18
C SER A 19 -26.50 -5.19 -6.12
N PHE A 20 -25.34 -4.66 -5.72
CA PHE A 20 -24.18 -4.43 -6.60
C PHE A 20 -24.53 -3.66 -7.88
N GLY A 21 -25.56 -2.80 -7.82
CA GLY A 21 -26.07 -2.07 -8.98
C GLY A 21 -26.85 -2.93 -9.97
N PHE A 22 -27.24 -4.17 -9.64
CA PHE A 22 -28.08 -5.04 -10.48
C PHE A 22 -29.37 -5.44 -9.77
N CYS A 23 -30.40 -5.75 -10.56
CA CYS A 23 -31.66 -6.28 -10.06
C CYS A 23 -31.41 -7.52 -9.17
N MET A 24 -32.07 -7.59 -8.01
CA MET A 24 -31.91 -8.73 -7.10
C MET A 24 -32.77 -9.95 -7.47
N ASN A 25 -33.60 -9.86 -8.52
CA ASN A 25 -34.22 -11.05 -9.10
C ASN A 25 -33.13 -11.94 -9.74
N PRO A 26 -32.94 -13.21 -9.32
CA PRO A 26 -31.88 -14.09 -9.80
C PRO A 26 -31.86 -14.35 -11.31
N GLU A 27 -33.00 -14.16 -11.99
CA GLU A 27 -33.15 -14.34 -13.44
C GLU A 27 -32.97 -13.03 -14.22
N CYS A 28 -32.69 -11.91 -13.54
CA CYS A 28 -32.63 -10.58 -14.13
C CYS A 28 -31.25 -9.93 -13.96
N ASN A 29 -30.57 -9.67 -15.08
CA ASN A 29 -29.27 -8.99 -15.10
C ASN A 29 -29.38 -7.50 -15.42
N THR A 30 -30.52 -6.87 -15.12
CA THR A 30 -30.71 -5.44 -15.42
C THR A 30 -29.82 -4.60 -14.52
N LEU A 31 -28.96 -3.78 -15.13
CA LEU A 31 -28.20 -2.73 -14.44
C LEU A 31 -29.18 -1.66 -13.93
N LEU A 32 -29.14 -1.39 -12.64
CA LEU A 32 -30.06 -0.50 -11.94
C LEU A 32 -29.61 0.96 -11.95
N ILE A 33 -28.33 1.20 -12.18
CA ILE A 33 -27.71 2.52 -12.28
C ILE A 33 -27.37 2.76 -13.74
N THR A 34 -27.92 3.81 -14.33
CA THR A 34 -27.54 4.26 -15.68
C THR A 34 -27.03 5.69 -15.62
N ASP A 35 -26.28 6.11 -16.64
CA ASP A 35 -25.68 7.44 -16.74
C ASP A 35 -26.71 8.60 -16.62
N THR A 36 -27.99 8.31 -16.85
CA THR A 36 -29.06 9.31 -16.89
C THR A 36 -30.12 9.17 -15.79
N ALA A 37 -30.26 8.00 -15.16
CA ALA A 37 -31.26 7.76 -14.09
C ALA A 37 -31.08 6.41 -13.37
N SER A 38 -31.62 6.29 -12.15
CA SER A 38 -31.89 4.99 -11.52
C SER A 38 -33.17 4.38 -12.09
N VAL A 39 -33.12 3.08 -12.40
CA VAL A 39 -34.30 2.27 -12.77
C VAL A 39 -34.70 1.29 -11.65
N ALA A 40 -34.20 1.53 -10.44
CA ALA A 40 -34.48 0.72 -9.27
C ALA A 40 -35.70 1.19 -8.49
N ASP A 41 -36.49 0.23 -8.04
CA ASP A 41 -37.56 0.40 -7.06
C ASP A 41 -37.29 -0.50 -5.85
N ILE A 42 -37.57 0.02 -4.66
CA ILE A 42 -37.49 -0.75 -3.41
C ILE A 42 -38.83 -1.44 -3.17
N ALA A 43 -38.82 -2.77 -3.20
CA ALA A 43 -39.95 -3.58 -2.81
C ALA A 43 -39.81 -4.02 -1.36
N HIS A 44 -40.94 -4.10 -0.66
CA HIS A 44 -40.98 -4.87 0.60
C HIS A 44 -41.09 -6.36 0.25
N ILE A 45 -40.51 -7.22 1.07
CA ILE A 45 -40.65 -8.68 0.98
C ILE A 45 -42.01 -9.07 1.55
N GLN A 46 -42.27 -8.77 2.82
CA GLN A 46 -43.60 -8.75 3.42
C GLN A 46 -44.22 -7.37 3.23
N GLU A 47 -45.47 -7.30 2.73
CA GLU A 47 -46.12 -6.02 2.47
C GLU A 47 -46.30 -5.18 3.74
N HIS A 48 -46.05 -3.87 3.65
CA HIS A 48 -46.31 -2.95 4.77
C HIS A 48 -47.78 -2.99 5.24
N ALA A 49 -48.73 -3.24 4.34
CA ALA A 49 -50.15 -3.38 4.70
C ALA A 49 -50.43 -4.62 5.60
N LYS A 50 -49.53 -5.61 5.56
CA LYS A 50 -49.54 -6.84 6.36
C LYS A 50 -48.56 -6.79 7.54
N GLY A 51 -48.05 -5.61 7.89
CA GLY A 51 -47.12 -5.42 9.01
C GLY A 51 -45.65 -5.63 8.68
N GLY A 52 -45.27 -5.73 7.40
CA GLY A 52 -43.86 -5.78 7.01
C GLY A 52 -43.09 -4.53 7.44
N SER A 53 -41.88 -4.73 7.96
CA SER A 53 -41.01 -3.65 8.44
C SER A 53 -40.37 -2.87 7.29
N ILE A 54 -39.85 -1.68 7.59
CA ILE A 54 -39.00 -0.90 6.69
C ILE A 54 -37.50 -1.20 6.90
N GLU A 55 -37.19 -2.22 7.70
CA GLU A 55 -35.82 -2.62 8.00
C GLU A 55 -35.21 -3.33 6.79
N PHE A 56 -33.88 -3.29 6.72
CA PHE A 56 -33.11 -3.83 5.60
C PHE A 56 -33.48 -5.29 5.26
N GLU A 57 -33.71 -6.13 6.26
CA GLU A 57 -34.03 -7.55 6.11
C GLU A 57 -35.33 -7.77 5.34
N ASN A 58 -36.30 -6.84 5.43
CA ASN A 58 -37.60 -6.95 4.77
C ASN A 58 -37.67 -6.20 3.43
N LEU A 59 -36.53 -5.71 2.90
CA LEU A 59 -36.50 -4.93 1.68
C LEU A 59 -35.62 -5.59 0.61
N ILE A 60 -35.98 -5.38 -0.65
CA ILE A 60 -35.24 -5.88 -1.82
C ILE A 60 -35.26 -4.85 -2.94
N LEU A 61 -34.14 -4.74 -3.68
CA LEU A 61 -33.98 -3.76 -4.77
C LEU A 61 -34.19 -4.43 -6.13
N LEU A 62 -35.18 -3.95 -6.90
CA LEU A 62 -35.59 -4.54 -8.17
C LEU A 62 -35.63 -3.49 -9.28
N CYS A 63 -35.51 -3.90 -10.54
CA CYS A 63 -35.85 -3.01 -11.65
C CYS A 63 -37.37 -2.83 -11.75
N LYS A 64 -37.84 -1.72 -12.34
CA LYS A 64 -39.27 -1.40 -12.53
C LYS A 64 -40.11 -2.57 -13.07
N ASN A 65 -39.57 -3.31 -14.04
CA ASN A 65 -40.27 -4.44 -14.64
C ASN A 65 -40.46 -5.60 -13.65
N CYS A 66 -39.40 -5.96 -12.92
CA CYS A 66 -39.48 -7.00 -11.90
C CYS A 66 -40.40 -6.57 -10.76
N HIS A 67 -40.31 -5.31 -10.32
CA HIS A 67 -41.19 -4.77 -9.28
C HIS A 67 -42.67 -4.89 -9.68
N LYS A 68 -43.02 -4.48 -10.90
CA LYS A 68 -44.41 -4.58 -11.41
C LYS A 68 -44.93 -6.02 -11.48
N ILE A 69 -44.07 -6.96 -11.87
CA ILE A 69 -44.42 -8.39 -11.89
C ILE A 69 -44.73 -8.89 -10.48
N ILE A 70 -43.92 -8.49 -9.49
CA ILE A 70 -44.15 -8.84 -8.09
C ILE A 70 -45.46 -8.24 -7.59
N ASP A 71 -45.71 -6.95 -7.81
CA ASP A 71 -46.95 -6.29 -7.40
C ASP A 71 -48.20 -7.01 -7.96
N SER A 72 -48.11 -7.47 -9.21
CA SER A 72 -49.20 -8.22 -9.85
C SER A 72 -49.35 -9.63 -9.27
N SER A 73 -48.24 -10.29 -8.93
CA SER A 73 -48.20 -11.65 -8.40
C SER A 73 -48.75 -11.72 -6.97
N ARG A 74 -48.59 -10.66 -6.17
CA ARG A 74 -49.05 -10.59 -4.77
C ARG A 74 -50.55 -10.83 -4.57
N GLN A 75 -51.36 -10.61 -5.61
CA GLN A 75 -52.80 -10.83 -5.55
C GLN A 75 -53.17 -12.33 -5.60
N ASN A 76 -52.33 -13.16 -6.21
CA ASN A 76 -52.67 -14.53 -6.59
C ASN A 76 -51.65 -15.58 -6.12
N ASP A 77 -50.45 -15.17 -5.69
CA ASP A 77 -49.36 -16.04 -5.25
C ASP A 77 -49.09 -15.85 -3.75
N THR A 78 -49.50 -16.84 -2.95
CA THR A 78 -49.30 -16.86 -1.49
C THR A 78 -47.85 -17.16 -1.09
N GLN A 79 -47.00 -17.61 -2.03
CA GLN A 79 -45.59 -17.94 -1.78
C GLN A 79 -44.64 -16.81 -2.20
N ILE A 80 -45.16 -15.69 -2.70
CA ILE A 80 -44.35 -14.58 -3.21
C ILE A 80 -43.37 -14.02 -2.18
N GLU A 81 -43.73 -13.99 -0.89
CA GLU A 81 -42.86 -13.52 0.19
C GLU A 81 -41.66 -14.46 0.38
N ASN A 82 -41.91 -15.77 0.43
CA ASN A 82 -40.86 -16.79 0.50
C ASN A 82 -39.93 -16.73 -0.72
N LYS A 83 -40.50 -16.49 -1.90
CA LYS A 83 -39.73 -16.34 -3.14
C LYS A 83 -38.80 -15.12 -3.08
N LEU A 84 -39.28 -13.99 -2.57
CA LEU A 84 -38.48 -12.78 -2.43
C LEU A 84 -37.39 -12.91 -1.35
N LEU A 85 -37.68 -13.61 -0.24
CA LEU A 85 -36.66 -14.00 0.74
C LEU A 85 -35.57 -14.83 0.08
N GLN A 86 -35.95 -15.87 -0.67
CA GLN A 86 -35.00 -16.72 -1.38
C GLN A 86 -34.16 -15.92 -2.38
N TRP A 87 -34.75 -14.97 -3.11
CA TRP A 87 -34.00 -14.10 -4.02
C TRP A 87 -32.93 -13.28 -3.30
N LYS A 88 -33.26 -12.74 -2.13
CA LYS A 88 -32.33 -11.99 -1.30
C LYS A 88 -31.21 -12.91 -0.76
N GLU A 89 -31.54 -14.09 -0.27
CA GLU A 89 -30.57 -15.09 0.19
C GLU A 89 -29.65 -15.57 -0.93
N ASP A 90 -30.21 -15.90 -2.10
CA ASP A 90 -29.45 -16.30 -3.29
C ASP A 90 -28.50 -15.20 -3.74
N ARG A 91 -28.94 -13.94 -3.65
CA ARG A 91 -28.07 -12.79 -3.94
C ARG A 91 -26.91 -12.77 -2.96
N GLN A 92 -27.16 -12.82 -1.66
CA GLN A 92 -26.11 -12.86 -0.64
C GLN A 92 -25.15 -14.05 -0.83
N LYS A 93 -25.68 -15.22 -1.21
CA LYS A 93 -24.87 -16.41 -1.51
C LYS A 93 -24.00 -16.22 -2.75
N LYS A 94 -24.55 -15.71 -3.85
CA LYS A 94 -23.78 -15.37 -5.06
C LYS A 94 -22.68 -14.36 -4.75
N LEU A 95 -22.96 -13.37 -3.92
CA LEU A 95 -21.94 -12.43 -3.46
C LEU A 95 -20.83 -13.13 -2.68
N LYS A 96 -21.18 -14.02 -1.74
CA LYS A 96 -20.18 -14.84 -1.03
C LYS A 96 -19.40 -15.72 -2.00
N GLU A 97 -20.01 -16.35 -2.99
CA GLU A 97 -19.31 -17.21 -3.95
C GLU A 97 -18.35 -16.41 -4.85
N ILE A 98 -18.75 -15.21 -5.28
CA ILE A 98 -17.92 -14.33 -6.12
C ILE A 98 -16.76 -13.73 -5.33
N PHE A 99 -17.01 -13.29 -4.09
CA PHE A 99 -16.05 -12.50 -3.31
C PHE A 99 -15.30 -13.28 -2.22
N CYS A 100 -15.75 -14.48 -1.84
CA CYS A 100 -14.99 -15.39 -0.98
C CYS A 100 -14.05 -16.32 -1.76
N LYS A 101 -13.75 -15.98 -3.02
CA LYS A 101 -12.70 -16.65 -3.79
C LYS A 101 -11.40 -16.61 -3.00
N LYS A 102 -10.89 -17.79 -2.66
CA LYS A 102 -9.57 -17.94 -2.07
C LYS A 102 -8.52 -17.90 -3.17
N TYR A 103 -7.45 -17.18 -2.93
CA TYR A 103 -6.29 -17.13 -3.81
C TYR A 103 -5.17 -17.98 -3.22
N ASP A 104 -4.30 -18.46 -4.10
CA ASP A 104 -3.16 -19.29 -3.71
C ASP A 104 -1.96 -18.45 -3.26
N SER A 105 -1.91 -17.17 -3.65
CA SER A 105 -0.80 -16.26 -3.32
C SER A 105 -1.27 -14.81 -3.14
N PHE A 106 -0.48 -14.03 -2.39
CA PHE A 106 -0.71 -12.60 -2.25
C PHE A 106 -0.65 -11.87 -3.60
N ALA A 107 0.16 -12.34 -4.55
CA ALA A 107 0.24 -11.78 -5.90
C ALA A 107 -1.10 -11.88 -6.63
N LEU A 108 -1.76 -13.04 -6.59
CA LEU A 108 -3.07 -13.24 -7.21
C LEU A 108 -4.16 -12.43 -6.49
N LEU A 109 -4.13 -12.40 -5.14
CA LEU A 109 -5.02 -11.55 -4.35
C LEU A 109 -4.91 -10.08 -4.79
N LYS A 110 -3.69 -9.58 -4.95
CA LYS A 110 -3.38 -8.23 -5.38
C LYS A 110 -3.93 -7.90 -6.76
N GLU A 111 -3.72 -8.76 -7.76
CA GLU A 111 -4.24 -8.56 -9.11
C GLU A 111 -5.76 -8.34 -9.14
N ASN A 112 -6.48 -8.97 -8.22
CA ASN A 112 -7.94 -8.87 -8.13
C ASN A 112 -8.41 -7.66 -7.29
N ILE A 113 -7.57 -7.09 -6.41
CA ILE A 113 -7.90 -5.92 -5.60
C ILE A 113 -7.57 -4.60 -6.32
N ILE A 114 -6.44 -4.56 -7.04
CA ILE A 114 -5.91 -3.36 -7.70
C ILE A 114 -6.94 -2.61 -8.55
N PRO A 115 -7.78 -3.26 -9.39
CA PRO A 115 -8.74 -2.56 -10.23
C PRO A 115 -9.71 -1.69 -9.43
N TYR A 116 -10.22 -2.20 -8.31
CA TYR A 116 -11.17 -1.50 -7.44
C TYR A 116 -10.52 -0.35 -6.69
N LEU A 117 -9.32 -0.54 -6.13
CA LEU A 117 -8.58 0.53 -5.46
C LEU A 117 -8.21 1.65 -6.44
N LYS A 118 -7.79 1.31 -7.66
CA LYS A 118 -7.44 2.28 -8.71
C LYS A 118 -8.67 3.07 -9.17
N GLU A 119 -9.79 2.40 -9.36
CA GLU A 119 -11.06 3.06 -9.71
C GLU A 119 -11.50 4.02 -8.59
N ASN A 120 -11.45 3.59 -7.33
CA ASN A 120 -11.80 4.44 -6.19
C ASN A 120 -10.94 5.67 -6.10
N LYS A 121 -9.63 5.49 -6.23
CA LYS A 121 -8.67 6.59 -6.25
C LYS A 121 -8.96 7.57 -7.39
N ASN A 122 -9.18 7.08 -8.62
CA ASN A 122 -9.49 7.94 -9.76
C ASN A 122 -10.77 8.75 -9.54
N ILE A 123 -11.83 8.11 -9.02
CA ILE A 123 -13.09 8.80 -8.71
C ILE A 123 -12.86 9.88 -7.64
N PHE A 124 -12.13 9.54 -6.57
CA PHE A 124 -11.84 10.47 -5.49
C PHE A 124 -10.98 11.65 -5.93
N ASP A 125 -9.92 11.42 -6.71
CA ASP A 125 -9.04 12.47 -7.20
C ASP A 125 -9.74 13.44 -8.16
N LEU A 126 -10.67 12.93 -8.98
CA LEU A 126 -11.38 13.72 -9.99
C LEU A 126 -12.60 14.46 -9.45
N TYR A 127 -13.37 13.81 -8.56
CA TYR A 127 -14.68 14.27 -8.14
C TYR A 127 -14.79 14.47 -6.63
N GLY A 128 -13.82 14.01 -5.85
CA GLY A 128 -13.86 14.08 -4.39
C GLY A 128 -13.90 15.50 -3.84
N PRO A 129 -14.30 15.66 -2.56
CA PRO A 129 -14.38 16.97 -1.90
C PRO A 129 -13.06 17.75 -1.89
N GLU A 130 -11.93 17.03 -1.93
CA GLU A 130 -10.57 17.59 -1.92
C GLU A 130 -9.91 17.56 -3.32
N SER A 131 -10.67 17.25 -4.38
CA SER A 131 -10.15 17.23 -5.75
C SER A 131 -9.63 18.61 -6.18
N LEU A 132 -8.59 18.64 -7.03
CA LEU A 132 -8.07 19.89 -7.61
C LEU A 132 -9.12 20.68 -8.40
N LYS A 133 -10.22 20.04 -8.78
CA LYS A 133 -11.35 20.62 -9.52
C LYS A 133 -12.56 20.93 -8.63
N ALA A 134 -12.43 20.87 -7.30
CA ALA A 134 -13.51 21.10 -6.35
C ALA A 134 -14.28 22.40 -6.66
N SER A 135 -15.54 22.24 -7.07
CA SER A 135 -16.49 23.29 -7.45
C SER A 135 -17.91 22.81 -7.18
N LEU A 136 -18.89 23.70 -7.29
CA LEU A 136 -20.30 23.33 -7.13
C LEU A 136 -20.77 22.27 -8.15
N GLU A 137 -20.16 22.23 -9.33
CA GLU A 137 -20.46 21.23 -10.37
C GLU A 137 -19.76 19.89 -10.11
N THR A 138 -18.54 19.89 -9.56
CA THR A 138 -17.89 18.62 -9.16
C THR A 138 -18.55 18.01 -7.94
N HIS A 139 -19.12 18.81 -7.02
CA HIS A 139 -19.94 18.28 -5.92
C HIS A 139 -21.19 17.53 -6.41
N LYS A 140 -21.86 18.00 -7.48
CA LYS A 140 -22.99 17.26 -8.09
C LYS A 140 -22.52 15.95 -8.72
N SER A 141 -21.33 15.95 -9.33
CA SER A 141 -20.72 14.75 -9.92
C SER A 141 -20.27 13.76 -8.84
N TRP A 142 -19.74 14.24 -7.72
CA TRP A 142 -19.37 13.42 -6.56
C TRP A 142 -20.52 12.55 -6.08
N VAL A 143 -21.72 13.14 -5.91
CA VAL A 143 -22.91 12.43 -5.47
C VAL A 143 -23.29 11.28 -6.43
N GLN A 144 -22.97 11.40 -7.72
CA GLN A 144 -23.22 10.36 -8.71
C GLN A 144 -22.22 9.20 -8.63
N PHE A 145 -20.94 9.49 -8.39
CA PHE A 145 -19.87 8.47 -8.39
C PHE A 145 -19.54 7.89 -7.02
N GLU A 146 -19.87 8.58 -5.93
CA GLU A 146 -19.64 8.10 -4.56
C GLU A 146 -20.24 6.70 -4.27
N PRO A 147 -21.45 6.34 -4.76
CA PRO A 147 -21.97 4.96 -4.60
C PRO A 147 -21.04 3.89 -5.19
N LYS A 148 -20.28 4.21 -6.23
CA LYS A 148 -19.31 3.31 -6.86
C LYS A 148 -18.11 3.07 -5.94
N ILE A 149 -17.61 4.10 -5.26
CA ILE A 149 -16.55 3.96 -4.24
C ILE A 149 -17.00 3.01 -3.13
N ILE A 150 -18.24 3.18 -2.64
CA ILE A 150 -18.80 2.32 -1.59
C ILE A 150 -18.87 0.87 -2.05
N SER A 151 -19.43 0.62 -3.23
CA SER A 151 -19.51 -0.72 -3.80
C SER A 151 -18.13 -1.37 -3.94
N ASN A 152 -17.15 -0.62 -4.43
CA ASN A 152 -15.79 -1.12 -4.58
C ASN A 152 -15.10 -1.37 -3.22
N ASN A 153 -15.32 -0.53 -2.21
CA ASN A 153 -14.77 -0.75 -0.86
C ASN A 153 -15.32 -2.04 -0.23
N GLU A 154 -16.62 -2.33 -0.36
CA GLU A 154 -17.23 -3.60 0.08
C GLU A 154 -16.60 -4.81 -0.61
N ILE A 155 -16.34 -4.71 -1.91
CA ILE A 155 -15.64 -5.75 -2.68
C ILE A 155 -14.25 -5.99 -2.09
N ILE A 156 -13.48 -4.93 -1.91
CA ILE A 156 -12.11 -5.00 -1.41
C ILE A 156 -12.08 -5.65 -0.02
N LEU A 157 -12.91 -5.20 0.92
CA LEU A 157 -13.00 -5.79 2.26
C LEU A 157 -13.38 -7.27 2.21
N THR A 158 -14.35 -7.64 1.36
CA THR A 158 -14.81 -9.03 1.28
C THR A 158 -13.69 -9.94 0.78
N ILE A 159 -12.99 -9.52 -0.27
CA ILE A 159 -11.84 -10.25 -0.82
C ILE A 159 -10.73 -10.36 0.23
N LEU A 160 -10.38 -9.27 0.91
CA LEU A 160 -9.33 -9.25 1.94
C LEU A 160 -9.67 -10.18 3.11
N LYS A 161 -10.89 -10.10 3.64
CA LYS A 161 -11.34 -10.95 4.77
C LYS A 161 -11.38 -12.43 4.41
N ALA A 162 -11.79 -12.78 3.19
CA ALA A 162 -11.79 -14.17 2.73
C ALA A 162 -10.38 -14.77 2.59
N ASN A 163 -9.36 -13.93 2.44
CA ASN A 163 -7.97 -14.28 2.20
C ASN A 163 -7.04 -13.87 3.35
N ILE A 164 -7.57 -13.78 4.58
CA ILE A 164 -6.84 -13.34 5.78
C ILE A 164 -5.59 -14.17 6.09
N ASN A 165 -5.50 -15.39 5.56
CA ASN A 165 -4.35 -16.28 5.65
C ASN A 165 -3.15 -15.81 4.80
N LEU A 166 -3.39 -15.06 3.73
CA LEU A 166 -2.35 -14.45 2.88
C LEU A 166 -1.87 -13.09 3.40
N ILE A 167 -2.40 -12.66 4.55
CA ILE A 167 -2.36 -11.28 5.02
C ILE A 167 -1.66 -11.25 6.40
N ASN A 168 -0.62 -10.42 6.52
CA ASN A 168 0.16 -10.28 7.77
C ASN A 168 -0.54 -9.38 8.80
N ASN A 169 -0.07 -9.39 10.05
CA ASN A 169 -0.70 -8.63 11.15
C ASN A 169 -0.76 -7.12 10.88
N LYS A 170 0.27 -6.51 10.29
CA LYS A 170 0.25 -5.08 9.94
C LYS A 170 -0.81 -4.77 8.89
N LEU A 171 -1.00 -5.65 7.89
CA LEU A 171 -2.10 -5.50 6.95
C LEU A 171 -3.44 -5.62 7.66
N ARG A 172 -3.56 -6.52 8.63
CA ARG A 172 -4.81 -6.73 9.38
C ARG A 172 -5.18 -5.44 10.11
N ASP A 173 -4.22 -4.81 10.79
CA ASP A 173 -4.43 -3.51 11.44
C ASP A 173 -4.88 -2.45 10.42
N ILE A 174 -4.28 -2.43 9.23
CA ILE A 174 -4.66 -1.53 8.12
C ILE A 174 -6.06 -1.87 7.58
N ILE A 175 -6.41 -3.15 7.48
CA ILE A 175 -7.75 -3.61 7.06
C ILE A 175 -8.79 -3.21 8.10
N ASP A 176 -8.50 -3.32 9.39
CA ASP A 176 -9.39 -2.90 10.47
C ASP A 176 -9.59 -1.38 10.47
N LEU A 177 -8.55 -0.61 10.15
CA LEU A 177 -8.65 0.83 9.90
C LEU A 177 -9.48 1.12 8.65
N TYR A 178 -9.28 0.36 7.58
CA TYR A 178 -9.99 0.52 6.31
C TYR A 178 -11.48 0.21 6.44
N GLU A 179 -11.82 -0.83 7.21
CA GLU A 179 -13.20 -1.17 7.56
C GLU A 179 -13.86 -0.08 8.38
N ARG A 180 -13.19 0.42 9.42
CA ARG A 180 -13.71 1.55 10.21
C ARG A 180 -13.90 2.81 9.37
N HIS A 181 -12.93 3.11 8.50
CA HIS A 181 -13.04 4.22 7.54
C HIS A 181 -14.27 4.06 6.65
N GLN A 182 -14.52 2.86 6.11
CA GLN A 182 -15.68 2.60 5.27
C GLN A 182 -17.01 2.75 6.02
N GLN A 183 -17.09 2.25 7.26
CA GLN A 183 -18.28 2.40 8.09
C GLN A 183 -18.56 3.88 8.39
N ASP A 184 -17.53 4.63 8.81
CA ASP A 184 -17.62 6.08 9.01
C ASP A 184 -18.02 6.79 7.71
N PHE A 185 -17.42 6.41 6.58
CA PHE A 185 -17.71 6.99 5.27
C PHE A 185 -19.17 6.77 4.85
N ILE A 186 -19.75 5.59 5.13
CA ILE A 186 -21.16 5.29 4.84
C ILE A 186 -22.10 6.08 5.77
N ASN A 187 -21.73 6.21 7.05
CA ASN A 187 -22.56 6.82 8.09
C ASN A 187 -22.53 8.36 8.09
N THR A 188 -21.46 8.99 7.60
CA THR A 188 -21.22 10.46 7.68
C THR A 188 -21.49 11.20 6.37
N ARG A 189 -22.33 10.66 5.47
CA ARG A 189 -22.66 11.31 4.18
C ARG A 189 -23.74 12.40 4.29
N GLU A 190 -24.35 12.58 5.46
CA GLU A 190 -25.33 13.65 5.66
C GLU A 190 -24.65 15.00 5.94
N PRO A 191 -25.21 16.14 5.46
CA PRO A 191 -24.63 17.47 5.68
C PRO A 191 -24.42 17.86 7.16
N GLU A 192 -25.08 17.15 8.07
CA GLU A 192 -25.13 17.45 9.51
C GLU A 192 -24.04 16.71 10.31
N ILE A 193 -23.28 15.78 9.70
CA ILE A 193 -22.27 14.95 10.38
C ILE A 193 -20.92 15.09 9.70
N PHE A 194 -20.26 16.24 9.83
CA PHE A 194 -18.88 16.46 9.35
C PHE A 194 -17.83 16.28 10.46
N THR A 195 -17.83 15.10 11.09
CA THR A 195 -16.75 14.70 12.01
C THR A 195 -16.34 13.25 11.72
N ARG A 196 -15.72 13.02 10.56
CA ARG A 196 -15.07 11.72 10.28
C ARG A 196 -13.90 11.55 11.23
N GLN A 197 -13.90 10.48 12.02
CA GLN A 197 -12.79 10.15 12.91
C GLN A 197 -11.83 9.15 12.24
N ALA A 198 -12.36 8.21 11.45
CA ALA A 198 -11.54 7.28 10.68
C ALA A 198 -11.23 7.84 9.27
N LEU A 199 -9.97 8.23 9.07
CA LEU A 199 -9.43 8.62 7.77
C LEU A 199 -9.11 7.39 6.91
N PHE A 200 -9.06 7.60 5.59
CA PHE A 200 -8.66 6.54 4.66
C PHE A 200 -7.21 6.12 4.95
N PRO A 201 -6.94 4.83 5.23
CA PRO A 201 -5.60 4.34 5.51
C PRO A 201 -4.80 4.25 4.22
N LYS A 202 -4.13 5.34 3.91
CA LYS A 202 -3.32 5.54 2.70
C LYS A 202 -2.31 4.39 2.47
N GLU A 203 -1.81 3.77 3.54
CA GLU A 203 -0.92 2.61 3.51
C GLU A 203 -1.46 1.44 2.68
N ILE A 204 -2.78 1.30 2.55
CA ILE A 204 -3.39 0.27 1.70
C ILE A 204 -2.96 0.46 0.23
N LEU A 205 -2.85 1.70 -0.25
CA LEU A 205 -2.42 1.99 -1.61
C LEU A 205 -0.94 1.62 -1.80
N THR A 206 -0.09 1.80 -0.80
CA THR A 206 1.33 1.38 -0.84
C THR A 206 1.47 -0.13 -0.91
N ILE A 207 0.67 -0.87 -0.15
CA ILE A 207 0.74 -2.33 -0.07
C ILE A 207 0.33 -2.98 -1.39
N PHE A 208 -0.71 -2.44 -2.02
CA PHE A 208 -1.10 -2.83 -3.37
C PHE A 208 -0.29 -2.08 -4.46
N GLY A 209 0.69 -1.25 -4.05
CA GLY A 209 1.52 -0.27 -4.77
C GLY A 209 0.86 0.42 -5.95
N LEU A 210 -0.19 1.13 -5.60
CA LEU A 210 -0.81 2.20 -6.37
C LEU A 210 -0.20 3.56 -6.05
N GLU A 211 0.27 3.78 -4.81
CA GLU A 211 0.91 5.03 -4.39
C GLU A 211 2.03 4.76 -3.37
N ILE A 212 3.02 5.65 -3.29
CA ILE A 212 3.97 5.66 -2.17
C ILE A 212 3.39 6.58 -1.12
N ILE A 213 2.98 6.03 0.02
CA ILE A 213 2.47 6.85 1.12
C ILE A 213 3.27 6.58 2.36
N THR A 214 4.41 7.23 2.47
CA THR A 214 5.04 7.50 3.76
C THR A 214 5.74 8.86 3.75
N GLU A 215 5.40 9.70 4.73
CA GLU A 215 6.32 10.69 5.30
C GLU A 215 7.40 9.99 6.15
N GLU A 216 7.22 8.71 6.51
CA GLU A 216 8.29 7.85 7.02
C GLU A 216 9.35 7.64 5.92
N SER A 217 10.44 8.36 6.12
CA SER A 217 11.67 8.40 5.36
C SER A 217 12.30 7.00 5.18
N ASN A 218 13.04 6.84 4.08
CA ASN A 218 13.87 5.67 3.74
C ASN A 218 13.17 4.44 3.12
N THR A 219 12.29 4.68 2.15
CA THR A 219 11.88 3.64 1.18
C THR A 219 13.06 3.07 0.36
N ASN A 220 14.18 3.77 0.34
CA ASN A 220 15.46 3.39 -0.26
C ASN A 220 16.49 2.95 0.79
N ASN A 221 16.08 2.47 1.97
CA ASN A 221 17.00 2.09 3.05
C ASN A 221 17.91 0.93 2.64
N LEU A 222 19.21 1.06 2.88
CA LEU A 222 20.17 0.00 2.63
C LEU A 222 19.95 -1.22 3.52
N THR A 223 19.63 -1.03 4.80
CA THR A 223 19.41 -2.12 5.75
C THR A 223 18.24 -3.02 5.32
N TYR A 224 17.17 -2.45 4.76
CA TYR A 224 16.08 -3.24 4.18
C TYR A 224 16.54 -4.12 3.03
N LEU A 225 17.35 -3.59 2.11
CA LEU A 225 17.89 -4.36 1.01
C LEU A 225 18.78 -5.50 1.53
N GLN A 226 19.67 -5.21 2.46
CA GLN A 226 20.56 -6.22 3.05
C GLN A 226 19.77 -7.35 3.73
N ASN A 227 18.73 -7.00 4.51
CA ASN A 227 17.88 -7.97 5.19
C ASN A 227 17.07 -8.81 4.19
N LEU A 228 16.55 -8.18 3.14
CA LEU A 228 15.84 -8.88 2.06
C LEU A 228 16.75 -9.89 1.37
N LEU A 229 17.95 -9.49 0.95
CA LEU A 229 18.90 -10.37 0.28
C LEU A 229 19.31 -11.55 1.18
N LYS A 230 19.64 -11.29 2.45
CA LYS A 230 19.96 -12.32 3.44
C LYS A 230 18.83 -13.34 3.59
N LYS A 231 17.57 -12.87 3.63
CA LYS A 231 16.40 -13.75 3.71
C LYS A 231 16.24 -14.59 2.45
N LEU A 232 16.22 -13.97 1.28
CA LEU A 232 16.02 -14.66 0.00
C LEU A 232 17.11 -15.69 -0.27
N ASP A 233 18.36 -15.36 0.04
CA ASP A 233 19.50 -16.28 -0.13
C ASP A 233 19.42 -17.47 0.84
N LYS A 234 19.11 -17.21 2.11
CA LYS A 234 18.90 -18.26 3.11
C LYS A 234 17.78 -19.23 2.71
N GLU A 235 16.74 -18.72 2.05
CA GLU A 235 15.62 -19.50 1.54
C GLU A 235 15.89 -20.13 0.17
N GLN A 236 17.07 -19.93 -0.43
CA GLN A 236 17.43 -20.38 -1.79
C GLN A 236 16.50 -19.84 -2.88
N ARG A 237 15.96 -18.63 -2.66
CA ARG A 237 15.03 -17.93 -3.56
C ARG A 237 15.69 -16.79 -4.32
N LEU A 238 16.91 -16.39 -3.95
CA LEU A 238 17.66 -15.37 -4.67
C LEU A 238 18.29 -15.98 -5.94
N ILE A 239 17.98 -15.40 -7.11
CA ILE A 239 18.52 -15.85 -8.41
C ILE A 239 19.71 -14.97 -8.82
N ASP A 240 19.52 -13.66 -8.83
CA ASP A 240 20.54 -12.69 -9.23
C ASP A 240 20.30 -11.32 -8.57
N PHE A 241 21.36 -10.55 -8.39
CA PHE A 241 21.29 -9.23 -7.78
C PHE A 241 22.46 -8.35 -8.25
N SER A 242 22.15 -7.08 -8.55
CA SER A 242 23.17 -6.09 -8.86
C SER A 242 22.81 -4.70 -8.38
N LEU A 243 23.78 -4.05 -7.71
CA LEU A 243 23.77 -2.61 -7.44
C LEU A 243 24.31 -1.78 -8.63
N PHE A 244 24.81 -2.43 -9.68
CA PHE A 244 25.35 -1.76 -10.86
C PHE A 244 24.28 -1.53 -11.91
N SER A 245 24.51 -0.57 -12.81
CA SER A 245 23.55 -0.28 -13.88
C SER A 245 23.53 -1.41 -14.92
N PRO A 246 22.36 -2.04 -15.21
CA PRO A 246 21.05 -1.78 -14.62
C PRO A 246 20.86 -2.43 -13.24
N GLN A 247 20.44 -1.64 -12.25
CA GLN A 247 20.25 -2.12 -10.87
C GLN A 247 19.10 -3.13 -10.86
N HIS A 248 19.28 -4.31 -10.29
CA HIS A 248 18.23 -5.32 -10.30
C HIS A 248 18.27 -6.29 -9.13
N LEU A 249 17.12 -6.91 -8.89
CA LEU A 249 16.90 -8.05 -8.03
C LEU A 249 16.07 -9.07 -8.81
N ILE A 250 16.56 -10.30 -8.92
CA ILE A 250 15.86 -11.45 -9.51
C ILE A 250 15.72 -12.52 -8.42
N TYR A 251 14.50 -12.96 -8.17
CA TYR A 251 14.20 -13.92 -7.13
C TYR A 251 12.94 -14.74 -7.46
N THR A 252 12.74 -15.87 -6.80
CA THR A 252 11.48 -16.63 -6.87
C THR A 252 10.52 -16.18 -5.76
N ASP A 253 9.30 -15.80 -6.12
CA ASP A 253 8.25 -15.47 -5.15
C ASP A 253 7.74 -16.70 -4.37
N GLU A 254 6.81 -16.50 -3.43
CA GLU A 254 6.23 -17.59 -2.62
C GLU A 254 5.46 -18.63 -3.46
N SER A 255 5.12 -18.32 -4.72
CA SER A 255 4.49 -19.24 -5.67
C SER A 255 5.48 -19.94 -6.61
N ASN A 256 6.79 -19.83 -6.34
CA ASN A 256 7.88 -20.34 -7.17
C ASN A 256 7.95 -19.70 -8.56
N LYS A 257 7.41 -18.49 -8.72
CA LYS A 257 7.51 -17.74 -9.97
C LYS A 257 8.71 -16.80 -9.92
N GLU A 258 9.49 -16.75 -10.99
CA GLU A 258 10.57 -15.79 -11.15
C GLU A 258 10.01 -14.36 -11.27
N GLU A 259 10.54 -13.46 -10.45
CA GLU A 259 10.23 -12.04 -10.44
C GLU A 259 11.53 -11.24 -10.62
N LYS A 260 11.49 -10.23 -11.50
CA LYS A 260 12.60 -9.31 -11.77
C LYS A 260 12.18 -7.88 -11.47
N VAL A 261 12.97 -7.20 -10.66
CA VAL A 261 12.66 -5.84 -10.19
C VAL A 261 13.88 -4.94 -10.28
N THR A 262 13.69 -3.72 -10.78
CA THR A 262 14.70 -2.66 -10.75
C THR A 262 14.68 -1.98 -9.38
N LEU A 263 15.84 -1.82 -8.73
CA LEU A 263 15.91 -1.28 -7.34
C LEU A 263 15.54 0.20 -7.24
N ASP A 264 15.59 0.95 -8.34
CA ASP A 264 15.11 2.34 -8.41
C ASP A 264 13.58 2.45 -8.48
N ASN A 265 12.87 1.34 -8.72
CA ASN A 265 11.42 1.27 -8.62
C ASN A 265 11.01 1.15 -7.15
N VAL A 266 10.98 2.29 -6.47
CA VAL A 266 10.70 2.42 -5.03
C VAL A 266 9.37 1.75 -4.64
N ILE A 267 8.32 1.91 -5.45
CA ILE A 267 7.01 1.27 -5.21
C ILE A 267 7.17 -0.24 -5.18
N ARG A 268 7.79 -0.81 -6.21
CA ARG A 268 7.95 -2.26 -6.32
C ARG A 268 8.86 -2.79 -5.22
N PHE A 269 9.93 -2.07 -4.87
CA PHE A 269 10.82 -2.47 -3.78
C PHE A 269 10.08 -2.51 -2.43
N GLN A 270 9.30 -1.48 -2.08
CA GLN A 270 8.48 -1.48 -0.86
C GLN A 270 7.48 -2.64 -0.81
N GLN A 271 6.83 -2.95 -1.94
CA GLN A 271 5.92 -4.09 -2.01
C GLN A 271 6.63 -5.41 -1.71
N ILE A 272 7.87 -5.59 -2.19
CA ILE A 272 8.65 -6.80 -1.93
C ILE A 272 8.99 -6.86 -0.45
N LEU A 273 9.51 -5.79 0.14
CA LEU A 273 9.81 -5.74 1.58
C LEU A 273 8.59 -6.15 2.40
N TYR A 274 7.42 -5.66 2.02
CA TYR A 274 6.17 -5.99 2.66
C TYR A 274 5.78 -7.47 2.51
N THR A 275 5.79 -7.98 1.28
CA THR A 275 5.43 -9.38 0.96
C THR A 275 6.39 -10.35 1.63
N GLU A 276 7.68 -10.02 1.60
CA GLU A 276 8.77 -10.77 2.20
C GLU A 276 8.90 -10.52 3.71
N LYS A 277 7.99 -9.75 4.32
CA LYS A 277 7.94 -9.55 5.79
C LYS A 277 9.26 -8.97 6.34
N ILE A 278 9.89 -8.06 5.59
CA ILE A 278 11.05 -7.28 6.00
C ILE A 278 10.53 -5.99 6.66
N TYR A 279 10.85 -5.79 7.94
CA TYR A 279 10.27 -4.72 8.74
C TYR A 279 11.33 -3.86 9.43
N TYR A 280 10.96 -2.59 9.62
CA TYR A 280 11.73 -1.60 10.38
C TYR A 280 12.04 -2.06 11.80
N GLN A 281 13.31 -2.07 12.16
CA GLN A 281 13.79 -2.19 13.53
C GLN A 281 14.53 -0.91 13.92
N LYS A 282 13.79 0.03 14.52
CA LYS A 282 14.20 1.42 14.84
C LYS A 282 15.57 1.60 15.51
N ASN A 283 16.11 0.57 16.15
CA ASN A 283 17.36 0.62 16.90
C ASN A 283 18.52 -0.17 16.23
N ILE A 284 18.32 -0.70 15.03
CA ILE A 284 19.31 -1.54 14.32
C ILE A 284 19.59 -1.00 12.91
N GLU A 285 18.67 -0.22 12.35
CA GLU A 285 18.74 0.16 10.94
C GLU A 285 19.50 1.46 10.71
N THR A 286 20.37 1.44 9.70
CA THR A 286 21.11 2.62 9.27
C THR A 286 20.17 3.58 8.55
N GLN A 287 20.47 4.88 8.57
CA GLN A 287 19.78 5.85 7.73
C GLN A 287 20.30 5.87 6.28
N LEU A 288 21.33 5.07 5.99
CA LEU A 288 22.02 5.04 4.71
C LEU A 288 21.08 4.55 3.58
N ARG A 289 21.11 5.23 2.44
CA ARG A 289 20.25 4.90 1.30
C ARG A 289 21.02 4.07 0.26
N ILE A 290 20.32 3.20 -0.46
CA ILE A 290 20.90 2.41 -1.56
C ILE A 290 21.54 3.35 -2.60
N SER A 291 20.92 4.50 -2.87
CA SER A 291 21.44 5.51 -3.81
C SER A 291 22.80 6.08 -3.38
N ASP A 292 23.03 6.22 -2.08
CA ASP A 292 24.28 6.76 -1.54
C ASP A 292 25.43 5.77 -1.78
N VAL A 293 25.19 4.48 -1.50
CA VAL A 293 26.14 3.40 -1.81
C VAL A 293 26.41 3.34 -3.31
N VAL A 294 25.35 3.30 -4.14
CA VAL A 294 25.49 3.28 -5.61
C VAL A 294 26.30 4.47 -6.12
N PHE A 295 26.18 5.64 -5.50
CA PHE A 295 26.98 6.80 -5.86
C PHE A 295 28.48 6.61 -5.55
N ILE A 296 28.82 6.10 -4.35
CA ILE A 296 30.20 5.76 -3.99
C ILE A 296 30.78 4.70 -4.93
N LEU A 297 30.02 3.65 -5.24
CA LEU A 297 30.45 2.60 -6.18
C LEU A 297 30.69 3.15 -7.59
N LYS A 298 29.87 4.11 -8.05
CA LYS A 298 30.09 4.78 -9.35
C LYS A 298 31.43 5.52 -9.38
N ILE A 299 31.79 6.23 -8.29
CA ILE A 299 33.08 6.92 -8.19
C ILE A 299 34.22 5.91 -8.30
N LEU A 300 34.16 4.82 -7.53
CA LEU A 300 35.19 3.76 -7.56
C LEU A 300 35.27 3.11 -8.95
N PHE A 301 34.13 2.72 -9.52
CA PHE A 301 34.06 2.05 -10.82
C PHE A 301 34.59 2.91 -11.99
N GLN A 302 34.32 4.22 -11.98
CA GLN A 302 34.86 5.15 -12.98
C GLN A 302 36.38 5.27 -12.90
N ASN A 303 36.97 5.01 -11.73
CA ASN A 303 38.39 5.07 -11.48
C ASN A 303 39.00 3.66 -11.49
N LYS A 304 39.34 3.15 -12.68
CA LYS A 304 39.99 1.83 -12.90
C LYS A 304 41.29 1.58 -12.13
N TYR A 305 41.79 2.57 -11.39
CA TYR A 305 42.95 2.47 -10.50
C TYR A 305 42.62 1.74 -9.19
N TYR A 306 41.35 1.70 -8.81
CA TYR A 306 40.90 1.09 -7.55
C TYR A 306 40.29 -0.28 -7.81
N ASN A 307 40.91 -1.31 -7.24
CA ASN A 307 40.26 -2.59 -7.02
C ASN A 307 39.46 -2.49 -5.73
N TRP A 308 38.26 -3.05 -5.70
CA TRP A 308 37.42 -2.97 -4.52
C TRP A 308 36.47 -4.16 -4.43
N ALA A 309 36.07 -4.49 -3.20
CA ALA A 309 35.12 -5.55 -2.90
C ALA A 309 34.32 -5.23 -1.63
N PHE A 310 33.18 -5.89 -1.47
CA PHE A 310 32.49 -5.95 -0.18
C PHE A 310 33.15 -7.06 0.65
N PRO A 311 33.67 -6.75 1.86
CA PRO A 311 34.37 -7.74 2.68
C PRO A 311 33.43 -8.82 3.25
N GLU A 312 32.13 -8.49 3.36
CA GLU A 312 31.11 -9.37 3.89
C GLU A 312 29.90 -9.44 2.95
N GLN A 313 29.30 -10.62 2.84
CA GLN A 313 28.13 -10.84 1.98
C GLN A 313 26.93 -10.03 2.48
N TYR A 314 26.33 -9.25 1.55
CA TYR A 314 25.20 -8.36 1.82
C TYR A 314 25.46 -7.33 2.94
N ASN A 315 26.73 -6.99 3.18
CA ASN A 315 27.11 -5.83 3.98
C ASN A 315 27.68 -4.78 3.02
N PHE A 316 26.87 -3.77 2.74
CA PHE A 316 27.18 -2.73 1.77
C PHE A 316 27.57 -1.40 2.44
N THR A 317 27.66 -1.36 3.78
CA THR A 317 28.16 -0.19 4.52
C THR A 317 29.69 -0.16 4.54
N LYS A 318 30.34 -1.30 4.34
CA LYS A 318 31.80 -1.43 4.30
C LYS A 318 32.29 -1.79 2.90
N ILE A 319 33.33 -1.13 2.41
CA ILE A 319 33.97 -1.44 1.12
C ILE A 319 35.48 -1.51 1.34
N LEU A 320 36.10 -2.62 0.96
CA LEU A 320 37.55 -2.76 0.96
C LEU A 320 38.10 -2.28 -0.37
N VAL A 321 39.07 -1.35 -0.36
CA VAL A 321 39.73 -0.81 -1.55
C VAL A 321 41.22 -1.17 -1.52
N ASN A 322 41.72 -1.70 -2.64
CA ASN A 322 43.10 -2.15 -2.82
C ASN A 322 43.61 -3.01 -1.64
N ASP A 323 42.73 -3.88 -1.12
CA ASP A 323 42.98 -4.84 -0.05
C ASP A 323 43.49 -4.28 1.29
N SER A 324 43.53 -2.96 1.45
CA SER A 324 44.21 -2.30 2.59
C SER A 324 43.49 -1.06 3.13
N ILE A 325 42.55 -0.48 2.38
CA ILE A 325 41.79 0.70 2.80
C ILE A 325 40.34 0.28 3.04
N GLU A 326 39.86 0.37 4.27
CA GLU A 326 38.44 0.17 4.58
C GLU A 326 37.69 1.49 4.41
N LEU A 327 36.65 1.49 3.58
CA LEU A 327 35.66 2.57 3.54
C LEU A 327 34.48 2.17 4.41
N LEU A 328 34.09 3.05 5.32
CA LEU A 328 32.87 2.92 6.11
C LEU A 328 31.89 4.03 5.75
N LEU A 329 30.72 3.63 5.24
CA LEU A 329 29.66 4.55 4.83
C LEU A 329 28.69 4.80 5.97
N MET A 330 28.43 6.07 6.25
CA MET A 330 27.48 6.53 7.27
C MET A 330 26.53 7.56 6.69
N TYR A 331 25.40 7.78 7.36
CA TYR A 331 24.45 8.84 7.03
C TYR A 331 23.98 9.48 8.33
N GLU A 332 24.62 10.57 8.72
CA GLU A 332 24.27 11.32 9.93
C GLU A 332 24.27 12.82 9.63
N TYR A 333 23.40 13.56 10.31
CA TYR A 333 23.34 15.02 10.16
C TYR A 333 24.71 15.65 10.41
N GLU A 334 25.34 15.23 11.51
CA GLU A 334 26.71 15.50 11.91
C GLU A 334 27.21 14.30 12.72
N ILE A 335 28.37 13.73 12.37
CA ILE A 335 28.97 12.62 13.12
C ILE A 335 29.68 13.17 14.36
N THR A 336 29.29 12.67 15.53
CA THR A 336 29.79 13.09 16.84
C THR A 336 30.91 12.18 17.36
N VAL A 337 31.59 12.59 18.44
CA VAL A 337 32.60 11.76 19.12
C VAL A 337 32.02 10.41 19.56
N ASN A 338 30.78 10.41 20.07
CA ASN A 338 30.14 9.19 20.54
C ASN A 338 29.94 8.19 19.38
N ASP A 339 29.53 8.69 18.21
CA ASP A 339 29.37 7.86 17.02
C ASP A 339 30.70 7.21 16.65
N VAL A 340 31.78 8.00 16.59
CA VAL A 340 33.12 7.50 16.26
C VAL A 340 33.66 6.50 17.28
N MET A 341 33.43 6.72 18.59
CA MET A 341 33.88 5.82 19.65
C MET A 341 33.28 4.41 19.50
N THR A 342 32.09 4.28 18.92
CA THR A 342 31.47 2.97 18.67
C THR A 342 32.09 2.22 17.50
N LEU A 343 32.84 2.88 16.62
CA LEU A 343 33.28 2.31 15.34
C LEU A 343 34.41 1.29 15.43
N GLN A 344 34.98 1.03 16.63
CA GLN A 344 36.16 0.15 16.81
C GLN A 344 37.20 0.36 15.69
N ALA A 345 37.53 1.62 15.42
CA ALA A 345 38.27 2.00 14.23
C ALA A 345 39.64 1.32 14.14
N GLU A 346 39.95 0.78 12.96
CA GLU A 346 41.23 0.16 12.63
C GLU A 346 42.10 1.10 11.78
N GLU A 347 43.35 0.71 11.56
CA GLU A 347 44.28 1.47 10.72
C GLU A 347 43.80 1.52 9.26
N ASN A 348 44.04 2.63 8.56
CA ASN A 348 43.63 2.86 7.17
C ASN A 348 42.11 2.88 6.91
N LEU A 349 41.32 3.30 7.90
CA LEU A 349 39.89 3.51 7.77
C LEU A 349 39.56 4.89 7.16
N ILE A 350 38.64 4.91 6.19
CA ILE A 350 38.05 6.13 5.66
C ILE A 350 36.56 6.13 5.96
N ILE A 351 36.13 7.01 6.86
CA ILE A 351 34.73 7.22 7.20
C ILE A 351 34.15 8.23 6.21
N ILE A 352 33.12 7.82 5.49
CA ILE A 352 32.42 8.65 4.51
C ILE A 352 31.01 8.92 5.01
N ASN A 353 30.77 10.15 5.47
CA ASN A 353 29.41 10.60 5.70
C ASN A 353 28.79 10.99 4.37
N THR A 354 27.73 10.28 4.00
CA THR A 354 27.01 10.49 2.73
C THR A 354 25.95 11.59 2.83
N HIS A 355 25.68 12.09 4.04
CA HIS A 355 24.86 13.27 4.25
C HIS A 355 25.58 14.53 3.74
N ASN A 356 25.03 15.16 2.71
CA ASN A 356 25.61 16.35 2.08
C ASN A 356 25.11 17.64 2.73
N TRP A 357 25.47 17.87 4.00
CA TRP A 357 25.19 19.14 4.69
C TRP A 357 26.38 20.11 4.61
N ASN A 358 26.07 21.40 4.43
CA ASN A 358 27.06 22.46 4.19
C ASN A 358 27.89 22.84 5.43
N GLY A 359 27.50 22.41 6.63
CA GLY A 359 28.18 22.73 7.89
C GLY A 359 29.35 21.81 8.26
N GLY A 360 29.63 20.78 7.46
CA GLY A 360 30.66 19.79 7.74
C GLY A 360 30.06 18.43 8.14
N PRO A 361 30.64 17.29 7.70
CA PRO A 361 30.07 15.97 7.97
C PRO A 361 30.35 15.42 9.39
N PHE A 362 31.26 16.06 10.13
CA PHE A 362 31.73 15.64 11.45
C PHE A 362 31.84 16.87 12.34
N SER A 363 31.58 16.70 13.64
CA SER A 363 31.83 17.76 14.63
C SER A 363 33.34 18.00 14.78
N SER A 364 33.72 19.21 15.21
CA SER A 364 35.13 19.56 15.46
C SER A 364 35.79 18.61 16.46
N GLU A 365 35.06 18.25 17.53
CA GLU A 365 35.50 17.33 18.57
C GLU A 365 35.69 15.91 18.03
N ALA A 366 34.83 15.46 17.11
CA ALA A 366 34.96 14.15 16.46
C ALA A 366 36.23 14.08 15.59
N LEU A 367 36.54 15.16 14.87
CA LEU A 367 37.77 15.26 14.08
C LEU A 367 39.02 15.30 14.98
N GLU A 368 38.99 16.07 16.08
CA GLU A 368 40.06 16.09 17.07
C GLU A 368 40.30 14.72 17.69
N TYR A 369 39.22 14.01 18.05
CA TYR A 369 39.30 12.66 18.58
C TYR A 369 39.95 11.70 17.58
N LEU A 370 39.49 11.69 16.32
CA LEU A 370 40.07 10.86 15.25
C LEU A 370 41.56 11.14 15.01
N ASN A 371 41.94 12.42 14.95
CA ASN A 371 43.35 12.83 14.79
C ASN A 371 44.22 12.36 15.98
N GLY A 372 43.64 12.26 17.17
CA GLY A 372 44.31 11.78 18.38
C GLY A 372 44.55 10.27 18.43
N LEU A 373 43.86 9.46 17.60
CA LEU A 373 43.98 8.00 17.64
C LEU A 373 45.31 7.47 17.07
N ASN A 374 46.06 8.28 16.32
CA ASN A 374 47.29 7.88 15.61
C ASN A 374 47.12 6.62 14.72
N LEU A 375 45.89 6.39 14.28
CA LEU A 375 45.50 5.43 13.26
C LEU A 375 45.21 6.29 12.03
N ASN A 376 45.75 5.96 10.86
CA ASN A 376 45.59 6.75 9.62
C ASN A 376 44.12 6.81 9.16
N ILE A 377 43.27 7.53 9.89
CA ILE A 377 41.82 7.59 9.71
C ILE A 377 41.48 8.89 9.00
N ARG A 378 40.62 8.81 7.98
CA ARG A 378 40.12 9.98 7.24
C ARG A 378 38.62 10.10 7.38
N ALA A 379 38.16 11.29 7.70
CA ALA A 379 36.75 11.64 7.83
C ALA A 379 36.36 12.55 6.65
N LEU A 380 35.51 12.05 5.74
CA LEU A 380 35.19 12.70 4.48
C LEU A 380 33.68 12.82 4.27
N ASN A 381 33.23 13.87 3.58
CA ASN A 381 31.98 13.80 2.83
C ASN A 381 32.20 13.19 1.44
N THR A 382 31.10 12.87 0.79
CA THR A 382 31.03 12.37 -0.58
C THR A 382 31.86 13.21 -1.58
N ASN A 383 31.83 14.53 -1.49
CA ASN A 383 32.55 15.42 -2.41
C ASN A 383 34.07 15.38 -2.20
N GLN A 384 34.52 15.32 -0.95
CA GLN A 384 35.94 15.16 -0.61
C GLN A 384 36.45 13.80 -1.09
N PHE A 385 35.69 12.74 -0.86
CA PHE A 385 36.00 11.40 -1.36
C PHE A 385 36.14 11.38 -2.89
N ALA A 386 35.19 11.96 -3.62
CA ALA A 386 35.25 12.05 -5.08
C ALA A 386 36.50 12.79 -5.57
N LYS A 387 36.89 13.89 -4.90
CA LYS A 387 38.11 14.65 -5.23
C LYS A 387 39.38 13.84 -5.00
N LEU A 388 39.47 13.07 -3.91
CA LEU A 388 40.63 12.22 -3.63
C LEU A 388 40.73 11.06 -4.63
N CYS A 389 39.60 10.44 -4.99
CA CYS A 389 39.57 9.41 -6.03
C CYS A 389 40.07 9.94 -7.37
N ALA A 390 39.58 11.12 -7.79
CA ALA A 390 39.99 11.75 -9.05
C ALA A 390 41.49 12.10 -9.08
N ARG A 391 42.09 12.41 -7.92
CA ARG A 391 43.52 12.68 -7.77
C ARG A 391 44.36 11.41 -7.58
N LYS A 392 43.74 10.25 -7.41
CA LYS A 392 44.39 8.97 -7.10
C LYS A 392 45.14 8.95 -5.77
N THR A 393 44.66 9.69 -4.77
CA THR A 393 45.33 9.88 -3.47
C THR A 393 44.55 9.29 -2.29
N LEU A 394 43.79 8.22 -2.51
CA LEU A 394 43.12 7.52 -1.42
C LEU A 394 44.12 6.91 -0.42
N SER A 395 45.26 6.41 -0.90
CA SER A 395 46.31 5.76 -0.12
C SER A 395 47.40 6.70 0.43
N ASN A 396 47.42 7.97 0.01
CA ASN A 396 48.47 8.94 0.32
C ASN A 396 47.94 10.12 1.10
#